data_AF-A0A7W0S303-F1
#
_entry.id   AF-A0A7W0S303-F1
#
_cell.length_a   1.000
_cell.length_b   1.000
_cell.length_c   1.000
_cell.angle_alpha   90.00
_cell.angle_beta   90.00
_cell.angle_gamma   90.00
#
_symmetry.space_group_name_H-M   'P 1'
#
loop_
_entity.id
_entity.type
_entity.pdbx_description
1 polymer ?
#
loop_
_entity_poly.entity_id
_entity_poly.type
_entity_poly.pdbx_seq_one_letter_code
_entity_poly.pdbx_strand_id
1 'polypeptide(L)'
;FGTCVDIFAPGSSITSSWFTSDTATNTISGTSMASPHVAGVAALYLQGNTTASPSTVRDAIVNTSSTSKLTSIGTGSPNRLLYSLLSGSTTPAPSCSGGTYTGTLSGTGANAYQPDGSYYYSSISGTHSGNLTGPSGADFDLYLEKWNGSSWVSVKSSTGSTSTESVTYSGTAGYYRWRIYSYSGSGSYSLCTTRP
;
A
#
# COMPACT_ATOMS: atom_id res chain seq x y z
N PHE A 1 8.11 -7.79 16.64
CA PHE A 1 7.65 -6.42 16.40
C PHE A 1 8.64 -5.73 15.45
N GLY A 2 8.35 -4.52 15.00
CA GLY A 2 9.22 -3.74 14.12
C GLY A 2 8.64 -3.55 12.72
N THR A 3 9.39 -2.85 11.89
CA THR A 3 8.98 -2.39 10.55
C THR A 3 8.70 -3.52 9.56
N CYS A 4 9.20 -4.74 9.82
CA CYS A 4 8.90 -5.92 9.00
C CYS A 4 7.51 -6.52 9.25
N VAL A 5 6.76 -6.04 10.26
CA VAL A 5 5.41 -6.53 10.53
C VAL A 5 4.42 -5.72 9.68
N ASP A 6 3.59 -6.39 8.89
CA ASP A 6 2.53 -5.72 8.12
C ASP A 6 1.25 -5.48 8.96
N ILE A 7 0.87 -6.47 9.79
CA ILE A 7 -0.40 -6.48 10.52
C ILE A 7 -0.34 -7.41 11.75
N PHE A 8 -1.14 -7.10 12.77
CA PHE A 8 -1.37 -7.97 13.93
C PHE A 8 -2.72 -8.69 13.83
N ALA A 9 -2.81 -9.88 14.41
CA ALA A 9 -4.04 -10.66 14.52
C ALA A 9 -4.09 -11.41 15.87
N PRO A 10 -5.26 -11.94 16.29
CA PRO A 10 -5.39 -12.70 17.52
C PRO A 10 -4.46 -13.91 17.56
N GLY A 11 -3.55 -13.94 18.53
CA GLY A 11 -2.56 -15.02 18.68
C GLY A 11 -2.34 -15.50 20.12
N SER A 12 -3.06 -14.95 21.10
CA SER A 12 -2.96 -15.38 22.50
C SER A 12 -4.23 -16.12 22.89
N SER A 13 -4.08 -17.26 23.56
CA SER A 13 -5.18 -18.10 24.05
C SER A 13 -6.21 -18.42 22.96
N ILE A 14 -5.72 -18.88 21.81
CA ILE A 14 -6.57 -19.24 20.67
C ILE A 14 -6.94 -20.71 20.78
N THR A 15 -8.24 -20.98 20.88
CA THR A 15 -8.80 -22.33 20.82
C THR A 15 -8.97 -22.76 19.37
N SER A 16 -8.48 -23.95 19.03
CA SER A 16 -8.68 -24.56 17.71
C SER A 16 -8.70 -26.09 17.82
N SER A 17 -8.89 -26.77 16.69
CA SER A 17 -8.82 -28.23 16.58
C SER A 17 -7.45 -28.77 17.02
N TRP A 18 -7.43 -30.00 17.53
CA TRP A 18 -6.22 -30.68 17.98
C TRP A 18 -6.13 -32.11 17.43
N PHE A 19 -4.90 -32.60 17.23
CA PHE A 19 -4.65 -33.83 16.47
C PHE A 19 -5.01 -35.14 17.20
N THR A 20 -5.38 -35.08 18.48
CA THR A 20 -5.57 -36.27 19.33
C THR A 20 -6.91 -36.98 19.11
N SER A 21 -7.90 -36.32 18.50
CA SER A 21 -9.16 -36.93 18.02
C SER A 21 -9.92 -35.98 17.09
N ASP A 22 -10.93 -36.49 16.37
CA ASP A 22 -11.78 -35.69 15.46
C ASP A 22 -12.63 -34.61 16.15
N THR A 23 -12.72 -34.64 17.48
CA THR A 23 -13.47 -33.66 18.29
C THR A 23 -12.56 -32.90 19.26
N ALA A 24 -11.26 -33.18 19.26
CA ALA A 24 -10.32 -32.57 20.19
C ALA A 24 -10.10 -31.10 19.86
N THR A 25 -10.01 -30.29 20.92
CA THR A 25 -9.63 -28.89 20.84
C THR A 25 -8.46 -28.62 21.78
N ASN A 26 -7.64 -27.63 21.46
CA ASN A 26 -6.59 -27.15 22.34
C ASN A 26 -6.50 -25.62 22.27
N THR A 27 -6.07 -25.00 23.37
CA THR A 27 -5.90 -23.56 23.48
C THR A 27 -4.43 -23.24 23.66
N ILE A 28 -3.82 -22.60 22.66
CA ILE A 28 -2.40 -22.28 22.65
C ILE A 28 -2.16 -20.82 22.21
N SER A 29 -0.94 -20.35 22.39
CA SER A 29 -0.55 -18.97 22.11
C SER A 29 0.71 -18.93 21.24
N GLY A 30 0.75 -17.98 20.31
CA GLY A 30 1.90 -17.73 19.45
C GLY A 30 1.52 -16.93 18.21
N THR A 31 2.51 -16.35 17.55
CA THR A 31 2.33 -15.80 16.20
C THR A 31 1.88 -16.87 15.22
N SER A 32 2.26 -18.14 15.44
CA SER A 32 1.72 -19.31 14.72
C SER A 32 0.20 -19.43 14.78
N MET A 33 -0.46 -18.88 15.80
CA MET A 33 -1.93 -18.84 15.92
C MET A 33 -2.52 -17.56 15.31
N ALA A 34 -1.75 -16.47 15.26
CA ALA A 34 -2.14 -15.24 14.57
C ALA A 34 -2.11 -15.41 13.04
N SER A 35 -1.07 -16.04 12.48
CA SER A 35 -0.91 -16.26 11.04
C SER A 35 -2.12 -16.91 10.34
N PRO A 36 -2.73 -18.00 10.85
CA PRO A 36 -3.88 -18.64 10.19
C PRO A 36 -5.14 -17.76 10.17
N HIS A 37 -5.29 -16.79 11.10
CA HIS A 37 -6.37 -15.81 10.99
C HIS A 37 -6.20 -14.94 9.74
N VAL A 38 -4.98 -14.44 9.49
CA VAL A 38 -4.68 -13.64 8.29
C VAL A 38 -4.84 -14.48 7.02
N ALA A 39 -4.37 -15.74 7.04
CA ALA A 39 -4.53 -16.66 5.92
C ALA A 39 -6.01 -16.93 5.59
N GLY A 40 -6.87 -17.09 6.60
CA GLY A 40 -8.32 -17.22 6.41
C GLY A 40 -8.94 -15.98 5.76
N VAL A 41 -8.55 -14.77 6.22
CA VAL A 41 -9.02 -13.51 5.63
C VAL A 41 -8.53 -13.34 4.18
N ALA A 42 -7.30 -13.74 3.87
CA ALA A 42 -6.79 -13.78 2.50
C ALA A 42 -7.63 -14.70 1.60
N ALA A 43 -8.00 -15.89 2.10
CA ALA A 43 -8.88 -16.81 1.39
C ALA A 43 -10.28 -16.23 1.15
N LEU A 44 -10.87 -15.55 2.16
CA LEU A 44 -12.15 -14.85 2.00
C LEU A 44 -12.07 -13.77 0.91
N TYR A 45 -10.97 -13.01 0.86
CA TYR A 45 -10.77 -12.01 -0.19
C TYR A 45 -10.67 -12.66 -1.59
N LEU A 46 -9.87 -13.73 -1.71
CA LEU A 46 -9.67 -14.46 -2.97
C LEU A 46 -10.94 -15.14 -3.47
N GLN A 47 -11.89 -15.49 -2.59
CA GLN A 47 -13.18 -16.04 -2.98
C GLN A 47 -13.94 -15.09 -3.92
N GLY A 48 -13.87 -13.78 -3.71
CA GLY A 48 -14.46 -12.76 -4.59
C GLY A 48 -13.51 -12.19 -5.64
N ASN A 49 -12.21 -12.44 -5.52
CA ASN A 49 -11.14 -11.82 -6.32
C ASN A 49 -10.12 -12.88 -6.78
N THR A 50 -10.58 -13.88 -7.53
CA THR A 50 -9.81 -15.12 -7.83
C THR A 50 -8.52 -14.91 -8.63
N THR A 51 -8.37 -13.77 -9.31
CA THR A 51 -7.19 -13.41 -10.08
C THR A 51 -6.27 -12.41 -9.36
N ALA A 52 -6.59 -12.01 -8.13
CA ALA A 52 -5.79 -11.06 -7.37
C ALA A 52 -4.39 -11.63 -7.10
N SER A 53 -3.37 -10.80 -7.33
CA SER A 53 -1.99 -11.17 -7.01
C SER A 53 -1.77 -11.14 -5.49
N PRO A 54 -0.71 -11.81 -4.97
CA PRO A 54 -0.38 -11.76 -3.55
C PRO A 54 -0.22 -10.34 -2.99
N SER A 55 0.33 -9.40 -3.77
CA SER A 55 0.46 -8.00 -3.33
C SER A 55 -0.90 -7.31 -3.22
N THR A 56 -1.81 -7.53 -4.17
CA THR A 56 -3.19 -7.02 -4.08
C THR A 56 -3.91 -7.56 -2.85
N VAL A 57 -3.74 -8.85 -2.53
CA VAL A 57 -4.32 -9.47 -1.33
C VAL A 57 -3.74 -8.84 -0.06
N ARG A 58 -2.41 -8.69 0.03
CA ARG A 58 -1.74 -8.01 1.15
C ARG A 58 -2.31 -6.61 1.35
N ASP A 59 -2.38 -5.81 0.29
CA ASP A 59 -2.82 -4.42 0.37
C ASP A 59 -4.28 -4.31 0.80
N ALA A 60 -5.15 -5.18 0.28
CA ALA A 60 -6.55 -5.24 0.72
C ALA A 60 -6.66 -5.51 2.23
N ILE A 61 -5.88 -6.46 2.74
CA ILE A 61 -5.86 -6.82 4.17
C ILE A 61 -5.32 -5.67 5.02
N VAL A 62 -4.18 -5.08 4.64
CA VAL A 62 -3.53 -3.99 5.39
C VAL A 62 -4.39 -2.73 5.38
N ASN A 63 -4.99 -2.37 4.25
CA ASN A 63 -5.81 -1.17 4.12
C ASN A 63 -7.17 -1.27 4.81
N THR A 64 -7.72 -2.47 4.94
CA THR A 64 -9.00 -2.71 5.63
C THR A 64 -8.83 -2.97 7.14
N SER A 65 -7.58 -2.98 7.63
CA SER A 65 -7.29 -3.21 9.04
C SER A 65 -7.94 -2.17 9.96
N SER A 66 -8.31 -2.61 11.16
CA SER A 66 -8.67 -1.71 12.26
C SER A 66 -7.41 -1.00 12.76
N THR A 67 -7.36 0.33 12.61
CA THR A 67 -6.19 1.12 13.01
C THR A 67 -6.28 1.62 14.45
N SER A 68 -5.13 1.81 15.08
CA SER A 68 -5.00 2.45 16.41
C SER A 68 -5.77 1.75 17.53
N LYS A 69 -5.91 0.42 17.45
CA LYS A 69 -6.59 -0.39 18.48
C LYS A 69 -5.63 -1.10 19.43
N LEU A 70 -4.34 -1.15 19.09
CA LEU A 70 -3.35 -1.91 19.82
C LEU A 70 -2.49 -1.01 20.70
N THR A 71 -2.09 -1.53 21.85
CA THR A 71 -1.16 -0.92 22.79
C THR A 71 0.09 -1.79 22.91
N SER A 72 1.23 -1.20 23.28
CA SER A 72 2.48 -1.94 23.54
C SER A 72 2.97 -2.83 22.39
N ILE A 73 2.82 -2.37 21.14
CA ILE A 73 3.15 -3.13 19.92
C ILE A 73 4.62 -3.10 19.49
N GLY A 74 5.47 -2.42 20.27
CA GLY A 74 6.89 -2.20 19.95
C GLY A 74 7.12 -1.13 18.89
N THR A 75 8.25 -0.42 19.02
CA THR A 75 8.64 0.67 18.12
C THR A 75 8.76 0.20 16.68
N GLY A 76 8.23 1.00 15.74
CA GLY A 76 8.29 0.72 14.30
C GLY A 76 7.23 -0.26 13.77
N SER A 77 6.43 -0.89 14.64
CA SER A 77 5.31 -1.74 14.20
C SER A 77 4.11 -0.89 13.74
N PRO A 78 3.38 -1.31 12.69
CA PRO A 78 2.14 -0.64 12.31
C PRO A 78 1.03 -0.95 13.33
N ASN A 79 0.30 0.07 13.77
CA ASN A 79 -0.86 -0.11 14.64
C ASN A 79 -2.09 -0.52 13.81
N ARG A 80 -2.06 -1.76 13.32
CA ARG A 80 -3.04 -2.36 12.42
C ARG A 80 -3.45 -3.72 12.93
N LEU A 81 -4.74 -3.88 13.23
CA LEU A 81 -5.36 -5.13 13.66
C LEU A 81 -6.20 -5.69 12.51
N LEU A 82 -6.03 -6.98 12.23
CA LEU A 82 -6.79 -7.73 11.22
C LEU A 82 -8.30 -7.53 11.38
N TYR A 83 -8.97 -7.29 10.26
CA TYR A 83 -10.43 -7.17 10.16
C TYR A 83 -10.93 -8.01 8.99
N SER A 84 -11.90 -8.90 9.24
CA SER A 84 -12.35 -9.92 8.28
C SER A 84 -13.43 -9.44 7.32
N LEU A 85 -14.19 -8.40 7.69
CA LEU A 85 -15.11 -7.73 6.78
C LEU A 85 -14.30 -6.78 5.90
N LEU A 86 -13.57 -7.38 4.97
CA LEU A 86 -13.19 -6.70 3.74
C LEU A 86 -14.54 -6.37 3.10
N SER A 87 -15.10 -5.20 3.39
CA SER A 87 -16.41 -4.82 2.87
C SER A 87 -16.40 -5.13 1.38
N GLY A 88 -17.48 -5.72 0.87
CA GLY A 88 -17.71 -6.01 -0.55
C GLY A 88 -17.78 -4.74 -1.39
N SER A 89 -16.87 -3.79 -1.18
CA SER A 89 -16.45 -2.88 -2.20
C SER A 89 -15.85 -3.75 -3.30
N THR A 90 -16.57 -3.81 -4.40
CA THR A 90 -16.00 -3.46 -5.70
C THR A 90 -15.19 -2.15 -5.64
N THR A 91 -14.28 -1.94 -4.66
CA THR A 91 -13.17 -1.03 -4.87
C THR A 91 -12.42 -1.75 -5.96
N PRO A 92 -12.50 -1.26 -7.21
CA PRO A 92 -11.72 -1.87 -8.27
C PRO A 92 -10.29 -1.90 -7.72
N ALA A 93 -9.55 -3.01 -7.90
CA ALA A 93 -8.10 -3.01 -7.71
C ALA A 93 -7.60 -1.65 -8.19
N PRO A 94 -6.95 -0.84 -7.31
CA PRO A 94 -6.97 0.62 -7.35
C PRO A 94 -7.04 1.04 -8.81
N SER A 95 -8.24 1.41 -9.29
CA SER A 95 -8.40 1.56 -10.73
C SER A 95 -7.39 2.62 -11.09
N CYS A 96 -6.36 2.28 -11.86
CA CYS A 96 -5.38 3.27 -12.28
C CYS A 96 -6.05 4.12 -13.37
N SER A 97 -7.15 4.80 -13.02
CA SER A 97 -7.99 5.62 -13.89
C SER A 97 -7.20 6.82 -14.40
N GLY A 98 -6.18 7.23 -13.64
CA GLY A 98 -5.16 8.17 -14.06
C GLY A 98 -4.03 7.55 -14.88
N GLY A 99 -4.02 6.24 -15.07
CA GLY A 99 -3.00 5.47 -15.79
C GLY A 99 -2.02 4.73 -14.88
N THR A 100 -1.41 3.69 -15.44
CA THR A 100 -0.27 2.95 -14.89
C THR A 100 0.97 3.32 -15.69
N TYR A 101 2.01 3.78 -15.01
CA TYR A 101 3.25 4.25 -15.61
C TYR A 101 4.43 3.43 -15.13
N THR A 102 5.29 3.00 -16.03
CA THR A 102 6.53 2.30 -15.69
C THR A 102 7.73 3.10 -16.17
N GLY A 103 8.87 2.86 -15.55
CA GLY A 103 10.12 3.48 -15.95
C GLY A 103 11.29 2.96 -15.14
N THR A 104 12.48 3.51 -15.38
CA THR A 104 13.71 3.10 -14.70
C THR A 104 14.44 4.34 -14.19
N LEU A 105 14.86 4.30 -12.93
CA LEU A 105 15.78 5.29 -12.36
C LEU A 105 17.20 4.74 -12.44
N SER A 106 18.11 5.52 -13.03
CA SER A 106 19.49 5.10 -13.31
C SER A 106 20.38 5.05 -12.07
N GLY A 107 20.01 5.70 -10.97
CA GLY A 107 20.79 5.77 -9.75
C GLY A 107 20.31 6.87 -8.80
N THR A 108 21.01 7.01 -7.67
CA THR A 108 20.79 8.08 -6.69
C THR A 108 20.73 9.45 -7.36
N GLY A 109 19.74 10.26 -6.99
CA GLY A 109 19.52 11.59 -7.55
C GLY A 109 18.71 11.61 -8.86
N ALA A 110 18.45 10.45 -9.47
CA ALA A 110 17.66 10.38 -10.70
C ALA A 110 16.20 10.77 -10.45
N ASN A 111 15.60 11.41 -11.45
CA ASN A 111 14.18 11.76 -11.45
C ASN A 111 13.50 11.13 -12.68
N ALA A 112 12.25 10.72 -12.50
CA ALA A 112 11.33 10.45 -13.59
C ALA A 112 10.03 11.20 -13.37
N TYR A 113 9.41 11.64 -14.46
CA TYR A 113 8.19 12.44 -14.43
C TYR A 113 7.07 11.68 -15.12
N GLN A 114 5.87 11.71 -14.53
CA GLN A 114 4.71 11.03 -15.07
C GLN A 114 3.49 11.96 -15.11
N PRO A 115 2.67 11.87 -16.16
CA PRO A 115 2.67 10.86 -17.22
C PRO A 115 3.70 11.08 -18.34
N ASP A 116 4.41 10.02 -18.74
CA ASP A 116 5.28 9.91 -19.92
C ASP A 116 6.30 11.05 -20.08
N GLY A 117 6.94 11.46 -18.98
CA GLY A 117 7.91 12.56 -18.96
C GLY A 117 7.28 13.96 -18.95
N SER A 118 5.96 14.05 -18.82
CA SER A 118 5.17 15.27 -18.96
C SER A 118 4.25 15.50 -17.75
N TYR A 119 3.12 16.16 -17.97
CA TYR A 119 2.09 16.52 -17.01
C TYR A 119 0.69 16.27 -17.57
N TYR A 120 -0.32 16.34 -16.70
CA TYR A 120 -1.73 16.27 -17.08
C TYR A 120 -2.49 17.48 -16.54
N TYR A 121 -3.66 17.76 -17.13
CA TYR A 121 -4.59 18.77 -16.65
C TYR A 121 -5.79 18.12 -15.96
N SER A 122 -6.15 18.60 -14.78
CA SER A 122 -7.40 18.28 -14.10
C SER A 122 -8.38 19.43 -14.30
N SER A 123 -9.52 19.17 -14.95
CA SER A 123 -10.56 20.17 -15.21
C SER A 123 -11.47 20.42 -14.00
N ILE A 124 -11.47 19.49 -13.03
CA ILE A 124 -12.26 19.57 -11.80
C ILE A 124 -11.37 19.47 -10.57
N SER A 125 -11.90 19.93 -9.44
CA SER A 125 -11.31 19.65 -8.13
C SER A 125 -11.65 18.22 -7.72
N GLY A 126 -10.72 17.53 -7.08
CA GLY A 126 -10.95 16.18 -6.60
C GLY A 126 -9.67 15.50 -6.13
N THR A 127 -9.74 14.19 -5.93
CA THR A 127 -8.64 13.42 -5.35
C THR A 127 -7.67 12.92 -6.42
N HIS A 128 -6.41 13.26 -6.25
CA HIS A 128 -5.27 12.66 -6.94
C HIS A 128 -4.65 11.60 -6.01
N SER A 129 -4.44 10.38 -6.53
CA SER A 129 -3.73 9.33 -5.80
C SER A 129 -2.64 8.71 -6.65
N GLY A 130 -1.55 8.30 -6.01
CA GLY A 130 -0.42 7.64 -6.64
C GLY A 130 0.15 6.57 -5.72
N ASN A 131 0.33 5.36 -6.24
CA ASN A 131 0.91 4.21 -5.56
C ASN A 131 2.13 3.75 -6.35
N LEU A 132 3.31 4.00 -5.79
CA LEU A 132 4.61 3.65 -6.36
C LEU A 132 5.08 2.30 -5.82
N THR A 133 5.63 1.47 -6.69
CA THR A 133 6.36 0.26 -6.34
C THR A 133 7.66 0.22 -7.13
N GLY A 134 8.76 -0.09 -6.46
CA GLY A 134 10.08 -0.25 -7.06
C GLY A 134 10.82 -1.48 -6.53
N PRO A 135 12.14 -1.57 -6.77
CA PRO A 135 12.94 -2.74 -6.43
C PRO A 135 13.29 -2.76 -4.93
N SER A 136 13.45 -3.96 -4.36
CA SER A 136 13.94 -4.11 -2.98
C SER A 136 15.37 -3.57 -2.85
N GLY A 137 15.67 -2.86 -1.76
CA GLY A 137 17.00 -2.31 -1.48
C GLY A 137 17.29 -0.97 -2.17
N ALA A 138 16.31 -0.38 -2.85
CA ALA A 138 16.33 1.02 -3.25
C ALA A 138 15.36 1.84 -2.39
N ASP A 139 15.59 3.15 -2.40
CA ASP A 139 14.81 4.16 -1.70
C ASP A 139 14.29 5.16 -2.75
N PHE A 140 13.02 5.03 -3.12
CA PHE A 140 12.38 5.86 -4.14
C PHE A 140 11.24 6.64 -3.52
N ASP A 141 11.32 7.96 -3.64
CA ASP A 141 10.30 8.89 -3.16
C ASP A 141 9.25 9.19 -4.24
N LEU A 142 8.02 9.51 -3.80
CA LEU A 142 6.94 9.96 -4.68
C LEU A 142 6.47 11.37 -4.30
N TYR A 143 6.44 12.27 -5.29
CA TYR A 143 5.93 13.63 -5.17
C TYR A 143 4.78 13.86 -6.16
N LEU A 144 3.70 14.48 -5.69
CA LEU A 144 2.71 15.13 -6.54
C LEU A 144 3.05 16.61 -6.62
N GLU A 145 3.22 17.11 -7.84
CA GLU A 145 3.53 18.51 -8.12
C GLU A 145 2.39 19.18 -8.88
N LYS A 146 2.13 20.45 -8.57
CA LYS A 146 1.15 21.30 -9.25
C LYS A 146 1.84 22.52 -9.85
N TRP A 147 1.44 22.89 -11.06
CA TRP A 147 1.88 24.14 -11.70
C TRP A 147 1.22 25.34 -11.03
N ASN A 148 2.01 26.33 -10.60
CA ASN A 148 1.51 27.56 -9.99
C ASN A 148 1.46 28.76 -10.96
N GLY A 149 1.82 28.58 -12.24
CA GLY A 149 1.96 29.65 -13.23
C GLY A 149 3.41 29.95 -13.63
N SER A 150 4.39 29.57 -12.82
CA SER A 150 5.82 29.83 -13.08
C SER A 150 6.73 28.65 -12.73
N SER A 151 6.33 27.79 -11.81
CA SER A 151 7.08 26.61 -11.40
C SER A 151 6.18 25.45 -10.99
N TRP A 152 6.76 24.25 -11.04
CA TRP A 152 6.18 23.06 -10.44
C TRP A 152 6.48 23.06 -8.94
N VAL A 153 5.44 22.97 -8.13
CA VAL A 153 5.56 22.95 -6.66
C VAL A 153 5.02 21.64 -6.14
N SER A 154 5.77 20.97 -5.28
CA SER A 154 5.30 19.78 -4.56
C SER A 154 4.13 20.14 -3.65
N VAL A 155 2.94 19.61 -3.95
CA VAL A 155 1.73 19.80 -3.15
C VAL A 155 1.52 18.65 -2.16
N LYS A 156 2.14 17.49 -2.43
CA LYS A 156 2.16 16.34 -1.53
C LYS A 156 3.34 15.43 -1.85
N SER A 157 3.88 14.74 -0.86
CA SER A 157 4.92 13.74 -1.04
C SER A 157 4.80 12.59 -0.05
N SER A 158 5.47 11.50 -0.35
CA SER A 158 5.76 10.37 0.54
C SER A 158 7.21 9.94 0.27
N THR A 159 8.00 9.88 1.34
CA THR A 159 9.47 9.75 1.31
C THR A 159 9.96 8.75 2.36
N GLY A 160 9.32 7.58 2.40
CA GLY A 160 9.75 6.48 3.26
C GLY A 160 11.12 5.95 2.83
N SER A 161 11.72 5.05 3.61
CA SER A 161 13.06 4.53 3.36
C SER A 161 13.09 3.33 2.39
N THR A 162 12.09 3.21 1.53
CA THR A 162 11.90 2.06 0.63
C THR A 162 11.51 2.54 -0.75
N SER A 163 11.46 1.65 -1.73
CA SER A 163 11.01 2.00 -3.08
C SER A 163 9.49 1.94 -3.27
N THR A 164 8.72 1.86 -2.18
CA THR A 164 7.25 1.80 -2.21
C THR A 164 6.66 3.01 -1.50
N GLU A 165 5.84 3.78 -2.20
CA GLU A 165 5.30 5.03 -1.69
C GLU A 165 3.83 5.19 -2.04
N SER A 166 3.09 5.94 -1.23
CA SER A 166 1.67 6.21 -1.48
C SER A 166 1.32 7.65 -1.16
N VAL A 167 0.71 8.34 -2.11
CA VAL A 167 0.31 9.74 -2.01
C VAL A 167 -1.17 9.85 -2.34
N THR A 168 -1.93 10.54 -1.48
CA THR A 168 -3.31 10.96 -1.76
C THR A 168 -3.46 12.44 -1.42
N TYR A 169 -4.05 13.21 -2.34
CA TYR A 169 -4.19 14.66 -2.23
C TYR A 169 -5.49 15.15 -2.87
N SER A 170 -6.25 15.98 -2.16
CA SER A 170 -7.42 16.66 -2.73
C SER A 170 -6.98 17.98 -3.36
N GLY A 171 -6.92 18.01 -4.69
CA GLY A 171 -6.47 19.15 -5.49
C GLY A 171 -7.61 19.92 -6.12
N THR A 172 -7.33 21.17 -6.52
CA THR A 172 -8.24 21.97 -7.36
C THR A 172 -7.98 21.69 -8.84
N ALA A 173 -8.82 22.21 -9.74
CA ALA A 173 -8.47 22.24 -11.16
C ALA A 173 -7.09 22.89 -11.41
N GLY A 174 -6.36 22.38 -12.41
CA GLY A 174 -5.00 22.84 -12.74
C GLY A 174 -4.13 21.75 -13.37
N TYR A 175 -2.86 22.10 -13.64
CA TYR A 175 -1.87 21.15 -14.16
C TYR A 175 -1.11 20.47 -13.04
N TYR A 176 -0.95 19.15 -13.18
CA TYR A 176 -0.32 18.27 -12.21
C TYR A 176 0.68 17.33 -12.89
N ARG A 177 1.71 16.92 -12.14
CA ARG A 177 2.60 15.83 -12.55
C ARG A 177 3.07 15.05 -11.32
N TRP A 178 3.47 13.82 -11.56
CA TRP A 178 4.13 12.98 -10.58
C TRP A 178 5.63 13.04 -10.81
N ARG A 179 6.41 13.17 -9.74
CA ARG A 179 7.87 13.05 -9.76
C ARG A 179 8.26 11.87 -8.89
N ILE A 180 8.92 10.90 -9.50
CA ILE A 180 9.56 9.79 -8.80
C ILE A 180 11.04 10.15 -8.67
N TYR A 181 11.58 10.10 -7.46
CA TYR A 181 12.96 10.46 -7.18
C TYR A 181 13.70 9.30 -6.52
N SER A 182 14.89 8.97 -7.00
CA SER A 182 15.73 7.99 -6.31
C SER A 182 16.54 8.68 -5.22
N TYR A 183 16.15 8.50 -3.96
CA TYR A 183 16.96 8.91 -2.83
C TYR A 183 18.20 8.02 -2.71
N SER A 184 18.05 6.72 -2.92
CA SER A 184 19.18 5.80 -3.07
C SER A 184 18.86 4.59 -3.94
N GLY A 185 19.86 4.05 -4.62
CA GLY A 185 19.71 2.88 -5.48
C GLY A 185 19.20 3.18 -6.90
N SER A 186 18.95 2.14 -7.66
CA SER A 186 18.51 2.20 -9.06
C SER A 186 17.52 1.07 -9.36
N GLY A 187 16.83 1.17 -10.49
CA GLY A 187 16.00 0.09 -11.01
C GLY A 187 14.64 0.54 -11.52
N SER A 188 13.84 -0.46 -11.89
CA SER A 188 12.54 -0.26 -12.52
C SER A 188 11.46 0.04 -11.48
N TYR A 189 10.52 0.92 -11.80
CA TYR A 189 9.35 1.23 -10.99
C TYR A 189 8.06 1.04 -11.78
N SER A 190 6.96 0.91 -11.03
CA SER A 190 5.58 1.02 -11.51
C SER A 190 4.82 2.01 -10.63
N LEU A 191 4.09 2.93 -11.24
CA LEU A 191 3.26 3.94 -10.59
C LEU A 191 1.83 3.80 -11.10
N CYS A 192 0.92 3.35 -10.24
CA CYS A 192 -0.51 3.40 -10.49
C CYS A 192 -1.07 4.74 -9.99
N THR A 193 -1.89 5.43 -10.81
CA THR A 193 -2.47 6.72 -10.42
C THR A 193 -3.97 6.77 -10.61
N THR A 194 -4.65 7.54 -9.75
CA THR A 194 -6.03 7.99 -9.95
C THR A 194 -6.05 9.49 -10.14
N ARG A 195 -6.97 9.98 -10.96
CA ARG A 195 -7.21 11.40 -11.20
C ARG A 195 -8.68 11.74 -10.88
N PRO A 196 -8.96 13.00 -10.54
CA PRO A 196 -10.33 13.51 -10.41
C PRO A 196 -11.17 13.26 -11.66
#